data_AF-A0A2U3DR54-F1
#
_entry.id   AF-A0A2U3DR54-F1
#
_cell.length_a   1.000
_cell.length_b   1.000
_cell.length_c   1.000
_cell.angle_alpha   90.00
_cell.angle_beta   90.00
_cell.angle_gamma   90.00
#
_symmetry.space_group_name_H-M   'P 1'
#
loop_
_entity.id
_entity.type
_entity.pdbx_description
1 polymer ?
#
loop_
_entity_poly.entity_id
_entity_poly.type
_entity_poly.pdbx_seq_one_letter_code
_entity_poly.pdbx_strand_id
1 'polypeptide(L)'
;MDPTLAVQRASSPEEANFYHDFDRLAANLLAPRFYVKLASRYQFSDQYNDMWNESWAEYDAFEERRVALGAHRLDFQEPLEEWRRADDKLRREYSPNQVGIFGKVPLYYALHLYIVETSKEDLQVDRLYSWKMAMRDWNRFRELYGSSAKFRAELSPIQKTSFGILDDWSNSRYSPKSDIDAFLAVVEELCQRASITPPTSSDFFHEWTCHSHYHTACLELFFREFHAMEWEPHIPRPKLLNLMACRRDTARHAIHMRFSWATYRSLVPRAPPNENDSVLPAYVQPVREMDGWKNNIFFQEPPMGDISRDAYTLMLDVATDPPRYLWDVKAKQTVRTSDFTKCPDYVCVSHTWGRWTCRPPKLVRVPNVPWEIKANTLYDVLDVPEMLLGLKEDYVWLDLFCLPQNDCPHHAEVANRTAIFRRSKACVAWLNDVEEWKVTTAALDYIGLRYLQNSCNHPDLEVSDEIRQETHQRASARPELVKPGTSVEPSSWFSSLWTLQETVLCPNLQLCTRTMETLCDGAATPVSLSTLLT
;
A
#
# COMPACT_ATOMS: atom_id res chain seq x y z
N MET A 1 -35.06 -24.87 -24.34
CA MET A 1 -35.33 -26.22 -24.89
C MET A 1 -34.04 -26.81 -25.43
N ASP A 2 -33.78 -28.10 -25.23
CA ASP A 2 -32.65 -28.81 -25.84
C ASP A 2 -32.75 -28.78 -27.38
N PRO A 3 -31.65 -28.56 -28.13
CA PRO A 3 -31.67 -28.47 -29.60
C PRO A 3 -32.24 -29.70 -30.30
N THR A 4 -31.94 -30.91 -29.79
CA THR A 4 -32.44 -32.17 -30.35
C THR A 4 -33.94 -32.31 -30.12
N LEU A 5 -34.40 -31.89 -28.93
CA LEU A 5 -35.82 -31.87 -28.60
C LEU A 5 -36.58 -30.80 -29.39
N ALA A 6 -35.96 -29.67 -29.70
CA ALA A 6 -36.54 -28.59 -30.50
C ALA A 6 -36.77 -29.02 -31.96
N VAL A 7 -35.80 -29.72 -32.57
CA VAL A 7 -35.96 -30.31 -33.91
C VAL A 7 -37.12 -31.32 -33.93
N GLN A 8 -37.25 -32.16 -32.91
CA GLN A 8 -38.33 -33.16 -32.81
C GLN A 8 -39.72 -32.54 -32.61
N ARG A 9 -39.79 -31.33 -32.05
CA ARG A 9 -41.04 -30.61 -31.76
C ARG A 9 -41.36 -29.52 -32.77
N ALA A 10 -40.55 -29.39 -33.82
CA ALA A 10 -40.77 -28.42 -34.88
C ALA A 10 -42.12 -28.65 -35.56
N SER A 11 -42.91 -27.59 -35.68
CA SER A 11 -44.23 -27.59 -36.28
C SER A 11 -44.18 -27.55 -37.81
N SER A 12 -43.01 -27.30 -38.39
CA SER A 12 -42.77 -27.29 -39.83
C SER A 12 -41.35 -27.76 -40.19
N PRO A 13 -41.12 -28.24 -41.43
CA PRO A 13 -39.77 -28.53 -41.93
C PRO A 13 -38.84 -27.32 -41.92
N GLU A 14 -39.39 -26.11 -42.08
CA GLU A 14 -38.66 -24.85 -42.03
C GLU A 14 -38.17 -24.54 -40.61
N GLU A 15 -38.99 -24.85 -39.60
CA GLU A 15 -38.63 -24.73 -38.19
C GLU A 15 -37.59 -25.79 -37.77
N ALA A 16 -37.70 -27.03 -38.28
CA ALA A 16 -36.71 -28.08 -38.04
C ALA A 16 -35.34 -27.72 -38.64
N ASN A 17 -35.33 -27.21 -39.87
CA ASN A 17 -34.12 -26.72 -40.52
C ASN A 17 -33.52 -25.51 -39.79
N PHE A 18 -34.37 -24.62 -39.26
CA PHE A 18 -33.92 -23.50 -38.44
C PHE A 18 -33.13 -23.97 -37.21
N TYR A 19 -33.61 -24.97 -36.47
CA TYR A 19 -32.87 -25.49 -35.31
C TYR A 19 -31.54 -26.18 -35.71
N HIS A 20 -31.47 -26.84 -36.86
CA HIS A 20 -30.21 -27.41 -37.38
C HIS A 20 -29.19 -26.34 -37.79
N ASP A 21 -29.63 -25.27 -38.46
CA ASP A 21 -28.79 -24.13 -38.82
C ASP A 21 -28.26 -23.45 -37.54
N PHE A 22 -29.11 -23.33 -36.52
CA PHE A 22 -28.78 -22.66 -35.26
C PHE A 22 -27.82 -23.47 -34.40
N ASP A 23 -27.92 -24.80 -34.37
CA ASP A 23 -26.96 -25.68 -33.70
C ASP A 23 -25.55 -25.55 -34.31
N ARG A 24 -25.48 -25.39 -35.64
CA ARG A 24 -24.20 -25.14 -36.35
C ARG A 24 -23.62 -23.76 -36.03
N LEU A 25 -24.46 -22.72 -35.97
CA LEU A 25 -24.03 -21.37 -35.57
C LEU A 25 -23.54 -21.36 -34.11
N ALA A 26 -24.30 -21.98 -33.21
CA ALA A 26 -23.95 -22.12 -31.81
C ALA A 26 -22.62 -22.87 -31.63
N ALA A 27 -22.38 -23.94 -32.40
CA ALA A 27 -21.10 -24.64 -32.40
C ALA A 27 -19.92 -23.73 -32.81
N ASN A 28 -20.14 -22.71 -33.65
CA ASN A 28 -19.11 -21.75 -34.03
C ASN A 28 -18.91 -20.63 -32.99
N LEU A 29 -20.00 -20.06 -32.45
CA LEU A 29 -19.96 -19.00 -31.42
C LEU A 29 -19.48 -19.52 -30.06
N LEU A 30 -19.89 -20.73 -29.68
CA LEU A 30 -19.51 -21.41 -28.44
C LEU A 30 -18.21 -22.22 -28.59
N ALA A 31 -17.61 -22.28 -29.79
CA ALA A 31 -16.33 -22.94 -29.96
C ALA A 31 -15.24 -22.23 -29.13
N PRO A 32 -14.39 -22.97 -28.41
CA PRO A 32 -13.19 -22.42 -27.76
C PRO A 32 -12.32 -21.61 -28.73
N ARG A 33 -12.36 -21.93 -30.03
CA ARG A 33 -11.63 -21.23 -31.09
C ARG A 33 -12.11 -19.81 -31.35
N PHE A 34 -13.40 -19.50 -31.17
CA PHE A 34 -13.93 -18.14 -31.34
C PHE A 34 -13.42 -17.22 -30.23
N TYR A 35 -13.50 -17.69 -28.98
CA TYR A 35 -12.91 -17.05 -27.81
C TYR A 35 -11.39 -16.84 -27.98
N VAL A 36 -10.65 -17.90 -28.37
CA VAL A 36 -9.21 -17.82 -28.62
C VAL A 36 -8.87 -16.84 -29.75
N LYS A 37 -9.66 -16.75 -30.83
CA LYS A 37 -9.43 -15.82 -31.93
C LYS A 37 -9.67 -14.36 -31.55
N LEU A 38 -10.75 -14.07 -30.81
CA LEU A 38 -11.07 -12.71 -30.34
C LEU A 38 -10.09 -12.24 -29.25
N ALA A 39 -9.78 -13.12 -28.29
CA ALA A 39 -8.86 -12.83 -27.21
C ALA A 39 -7.39 -12.74 -27.66
N SER A 40 -6.96 -13.48 -28.69
CA SER A 40 -5.53 -13.52 -29.07
C SER A 40 -5.06 -12.41 -30.01
N ARG A 41 -5.94 -11.78 -30.80
CA ARG A 41 -5.48 -10.88 -31.86
C ARG A 41 -5.76 -9.41 -31.61
N TYR A 42 -7.01 -9.03 -31.35
CA TYR A 42 -7.35 -7.64 -31.20
C TYR A 42 -8.68 -7.62 -30.49
N GLN A 43 -8.70 -7.33 -29.19
CA GLN A 43 -9.95 -7.01 -28.50
C GLN A 43 -9.90 -5.50 -28.26
N PHE A 44 -10.79 -4.77 -28.93
CA PHE A 44 -11.00 -3.31 -28.92
C PHE A 44 -10.03 -2.40 -29.71
N SER A 45 -9.39 -2.91 -30.76
CA SER A 45 -9.09 -2.05 -31.91
C SER A 45 -10.37 -1.82 -32.73
N ASP A 46 -10.38 -0.85 -33.66
CA ASP A 46 -11.49 -0.75 -34.62
C ASP A 46 -11.76 -2.10 -35.32
N GLN A 47 -10.68 -2.84 -35.62
CA GLN A 47 -10.75 -4.19 -36.20
C GLN A 47 -11.43 -5.22 -35.27
N TYR A 48 -11.37 -5.05 -33.95
CA TYR A 48 -12.15 -5.87 -33.03
C TYR A 48 -13.62 -5.52 -33.04
N ASN A 49 -13.96 -4.23 -32.98
CA ASN A 49 -15.36 -3.81 -32.96
C ASN A 49 -16.02 -4.30 -34.25
N ASP A 50 -15.32 -4.20 -35.37
CA ASP A 50 -15.76 -4.75 -36.65
C ASP A 50 -15.97 -6.27 -36.56
N MET A 51 -14.96 -7.04 -36.12
CA MET A 51 -15.05 -8.51 -36.04
C MET A 51 -16.07 -9.00 -34.99
N TRP A 52 -16.19 -8.32 -33.85
CA TRP A 52 -17.17 -8.59 -32.80
C TRP A 52 -18.59 -8.31 -33.30
N ASN A 53 -18.82 -7.14 -33.89
CA ASN A 53 -20.12 -6.77 -34.42
C ASN A 53 -20.50 -7.67 -35.61
N GLU A 54 -19.56 -8.00 -36.50
CA GLU A 54 -19.78 -8.95 -37.61
C GLU A 54 -20.20 -10.33 -37.10
N SER A 55 -19.52 -10.85 -36.08
CA SER A 55 -19.83 -12.16 -35.50
C SER A 55 -21.19 -12.19 -34.78
N TRP A 56 -21.59 -11.07 -34.17
CA TRP A 56 -22.92 -10.94 -33.55
C TRP A 56 -24.02 -10.58 -34.55
N ALA A 57 -23.71 -9.97 -35.68
CA ALA A 57 -24.68 -9.65 -36.72
C ALA A 57 -25.33 -10.92 -37.31
N GLU A 58 -24.55 -12.00 -37.44
CA GLU A 58 -25.09 -13.31 -37.82
C GLU A 58 -26.09 -13.81 -36.77
N TYR A 59 -25.74 -13.75 -35.49
CA TYR A 59 -26.63 -14.13 -34.39
C TYR A 59 -27.91 -13.28 -34.36
N ASP A 60 -27.80 -11.97 -34.53
CA ASP A 60 -28.92 -11.03 -34.51
C ASP A 60 -29.90 -11.32 -35.68
N ALA A 61 -29.38 -11.55 -36.88
CA ALA A 61 -30.19 -11.98 -38.03
C ALA A 61 -30.87 -13.34 -37.81
N PHE A 62 -30.20 -14.26 -37.10
CA PHE A 62 -30.77 -15.55 -36.73
C PHE A 62 -31.88 -15.43 -35.68
N GLU A 63 -31.75 -14.54 -34.68
CA GLU A 63 -32.82 -14.26 -33.72
C GLU A 63 -34.05 -13.62 -34.37
N GLU A 64 -33.84 -12.69 -35.31
CA GLU A 64 -34.93 -12.11 -36.09
C GLU A 64 -35.71 -13.20 -36.86
N ARG A 65 -34.99 -14.14 -37.49
CA ARG A 65 -35.60 -15.29 -38.17
C ARG A 65 -36.35 -16.20 -37.19
N ARG A 66 -35.82 -16.45 -35.99
CA ARG A 66 -36.50 -17.22 -34.95
C ARG A 66 -37.86 -16.61 -34.59
N VAL A 67 -37.87 -15.30 -34.35
CA VAL A 67 -39.09 -14.54 -33.99
C VAL A 67 -40.10 -14.61 -35.14
N ALA A 68 -39.66 -14.43 -36.38
CA ALA A 68 -40.52 -14.51 -37.56
C ALA A 68 -41.16 -15.89 -37.76
N LEU A 69 -40.43 -16.96 -37.41
CA LEU A 69 -40.92 -18.34 -37.50
C LEU A 69 -41.74 -18.79 -36.29
N GLY A 70 -41.82 -17.98 -35.22
CA GLY A 70 -42.46 -18.38 -33.97
C GLY A 70 -41.73 -19.49 -33.21
N ALA A 71 -40.45 -19.73 -33.55
CA ALA A 71 -39.65 -20.81 -33.00
C ALA A 71 -39.31 -20.58 -31.51
N HIS A 72 -39.27 -21.67 -30.74
CA HIS A 72 -38.95 -21.65 -29.32
C HIS A 72 -37.49 -21.28 -29.07
N ARG A 73 -37.27 -20.67 -27.91
CA ARG A 73 -35.93 -20.36 -27.42
C ARG A 73 -35.24 -21.60 -26.84
N LEU A 74 -33.98 -21.79 -27.20
CA LEU A 74 -33.08 -22.84 -26.73
C LEU A 74 -32.38 -22.43 -25.43
N ASP A 75 -31.99 -23.42 -24.63
CA ASP A 75 -31.53 -23.18 -23.26
C ASP A 75 -30.19 -22.44 -23.18
N PHE A 76 -29.34 -22.53 -24.21
CA PHE A 76 -28.04 -21.85 -24.23
C PHE A 76 -28.12 -20.38 -24.66
N GLN A 77 -29.22 -19.93 -25.29
CA GLN A 77 -29.36 -18.56 -25.80
C GLN A 77 -29.38 -17.53 -24.67
N GLU A 78 -29.97 -17.88 -23.52
CA GLU A 78 -30.05 -16.98 -22.37
C GLU A 78 -28.68 -16.75 -21.69
N PRO A 79 -27.90 -17.80 -21.36
CA PRO A 79 -26.51 -17.63 -20.92
C PRO A 79 -25.63 -16.86 -21.92
N LEU A 80 -25.80 -17.11 -23.23
CA LEU A 80 -25.02 -16.46 -24.29
C LEU A 80 -25.32 -14.94 -24.38
N GLU A 81 -26.60 -14.55 -24.29
CA GLU A 81 -26.99 -13.13 -24.27
C GLU A 81 -26.66 -12.45 -22.93
N GLU A 82 -26.73 -13.17 -21.81
CA GLU A 82 -26.23 -12.66 -20.51
C GLU A 82 -24.74 -12.35 -20.58
N TRP A 83 -23.95 -13.22 -21.21
CA TRP A 83 -22.54 -12.98 -21.47
C TRP A 83 -22.31 -11.74 -22.35
N ARG A 84 -23.02 -11.62 -23.48
CA ARG A 84 -22.94 -10.42 -24.34
C ARG A 84 -23.23 -9.13 -23.56
N ARG A 85 -24.27 -9.15 -22.71
CA ARG A 85 -24.65 -8.03 -21.84
C ARG A 85 -23.58 -7.72 -20.79
N ALA A 86 -22.97 -8.74 -20.18
CA ALA A 86 -21.90 -8.58 -19.20
C ALA A 86 -20.65 -7.95 -19.84
N ASP A 87 -20.27 -8.38 -21.03
CA ASP A 87 -19.14 -7.82 -21.79
C ASP A 87 -19.42 -6.37 -22.23
N ASP A 88 -20.61 -6.08 -22.76
CA ASP A 88 -21.04 -4.72 -23.10
C ASP A 88 -21.06 -3.79 -21.87
N LYS A 89 -21.52 -4.29 -20.72
CA LYS A 89 -21.51 -3.55 -19.45
C LYS A 89 -20.08 -3.21 -19.02
N LEU A 90 -19.17 -4.19 -19.10
CA LEU A 90 -17.76 -4.03 -18.75
C LEU A 90 -17.08 -2.96 -19.63
N ARG A 91 -17.42 -2.90 -20.93
CA ARG A 91 -16.96 -1.84 -21.85
C ARG A 91 -17.49 -0.46 -21.48
N ARG A 92 -18.76 -0.34 -21.09
CA ARG A 92 -19.38 0.95 -20.70
C ARG A 92 -18.86 1.48 -19.37
N GLU A 93 -18.44 0.60 -18.47
CA GLU A 93 -17.82 0.96 -17.19
C GLU A 93 -16.35 1.41 -17.33
N TYR A 94 -15.79 1.34 -18.54
CA TYR A 94 -14.51 1.96 -18.88
C TYR A 94 -14.67 3.50 -18.86
N SER A 95 -13.90 4.18 -18.02
CA SER A 95 -13.90 5.65 -18.00
C SER A 95 -12.85 6.18 -18.98
N PRO A 96 -13.23 6.94 -20.02
CA PRO A 96 -12.27 7.57 -20.93
C PRO A 96 -11.45 8.69 -20.25
N ASN A 97 -11.80 9.10 -19.03
CA ASN A 97 -11.06 10.14 -18.30
C ASN A 97 -9.81 9.55 -17.61
N GLN A 98 -8.73 9.44 -18.37
CA GLN A 98 -7.44 8.88 -17.92
C GLN A 98 -6.76 9.68 -16.79
N VAL A 99 -7.08 10.96 -16.64
CA VAL A 99 -6.39 11.92 -15.75
C VAL A 99 -6.49 11.55 -14.25
N GLY A 100 -7.42 10.68 -13.86
CA GLY A 100 -7.60 10.23 -12.46
C GLY A 100 -7.25 8.78 -12.15
N ILE A 101 -6.87 7.97 -13.16
CA ILE A 101 -6.68 6.52 -13.01
C ILE A 101 -5.23 6.08 -13.06
N PHE A 102 -4.30 6.90 -13.56
CA PHE A 102 -2.91 6.49 -13.77
C PHE A 102 -2.26 5.91 -12.51
N GLY A 103 -2.49 6.50 -11.33
CA GLY A 103 -1.95 5.92 -10.08
C GLY A 103 -2.57 4.60 -9.64
N LYS A 104 -3.70 4.21 -10.24
CA LYS A 104 -4.47 3.00 -9.93
C LYS A 104 -4.22 1.87 -10.95
N VAL A 105 -3.59 2.16 -12.10
CA VAL A 105 -3.30 1.14 -13.11
C VAL A 105 -2.17 0.19 -12.67
N PRO A 106 -2.08 -1.00 -13.27
CA PRO A 106 -1.04 -1.98 -12.99
C PRO A 106 0.36 -1.49 -13.36
N LEU A 107 1.38 -2.08 -12.75
CA LEU A 107 2.78 -1.74 -13.01
C LEU A 107 3.19 -1.98 -14.47
N TYR A 108 2.76 -3.08 -15.10
CA TYR A 108 3.09 -3.32 -16.52
C TYR A 108 2.53 -2.21 -17.44
N TYR A 109 1.34 -1.70 -17.14
CA TYR A 109 0.71 -0.67 -17.95
C TYR A 109 1.45 0.67 -17.84
N ALA A 110 1.87 1.04 -16.63
CA ALA A 110 2.70 2.23 -16.40
C ALA A 110 4.06 2.12 -17.12
N LEU A 111 4.67 0.93 -17.12
CA LEU A 111 5.88 0.64 -17.88
C LEU A 111 5.68 0.81 -19.38
N HIS A 112 4.59 0.26 -19.92
CA HIS A 112 4.31 0.31 -21.35
C HIS A 112 4.09 1.73 -21.83
N LEU A 113 3.28 2.52 -21.10
CA LEU A 113 3.08 3.95 -21.41
C LEU A 113 4.41 4.71 -21.42
N TYR A 114 5.25 4.53 -20.40
CA TYR A 114 6.56 5.17 -20.34
C TYR A 114 7.45 4.81 -21.53
N ILE A 115 7.50 3.53 -21.93
CA ILE A 115 8.33 3.08 -23.06
C ILE A 115 7.81 3.66 -24.39
N VAL A 116 6.49 3.62 -24.62
CA VAL A 116 5.88 4.18 -25.83
C VAL A 116 6.17 5.68 -25.94
N GLU A 117 6.04 6.43 -24.85
CA GLU A 117 6.27 7.87 -24.83
C GLU A 117 7.76 8.24 -24.98
N THR A 118 8.67 7.49 -24.37
CA THR A 118 10.09 7.86 -24.33
C THR A 118 10.92 7.28 -25.47
N SER A 119 10.61 6.05 -25.88
CA SER A 119 11.42 5.28 -26.83
C SER A 119 10.75 5.13 -28.19
N LYS A 120 9.44 5.45 -28.29
CA LYS A 120 8.60 5.19 -29.47
C LYS A 120 8.64 3.73 -29.94
N GLU A 121 9.02 2.83 -29.03
CA GLU A 121 8.98 1.40 -29.25
C GLU A 121 7.55 0.91 -29.04
N ASP A 122 7.05 0.15 -30.01
CA ASP A 122 5.76 -0.52 -29.88
C ASP A 122 5.98 -1.84 -29.13
N LEU A 123 5.51 -1.91 -27.88
CA LEU A 123 5.66 -3.11 -27.08
C LEU A 123 4.69 -4.18 -27.55
N GLN A 124 5.22 -5.24 -28.15
CA GLN A 124 4.40 -6.39 -28.51
C GLN A 124 3.82 -7.04 -27.26
N VAL A 125 2.49 -7.06 -27.20
CA VAL A 125 1.69 -7.77 -26.21
C VAL A 125 1.46 -9.19 -26.72
N ASP A 126 2.18 -10.15 -26.15
CA ASP A 126 1.97 -11.57 -26.44
C ASP A 126 1.02 -12.18 -25.42
N ARG A 127 -0.25 -12.22 -25.80
CA ARG A 127 -1.35 -12.67 -24.94
C ARG A 127 -1.28 -14.15 -24.61
N LEU A 128 -0.86 -14.98 -25.56
CA LEU A 128 -0.81 -16.43 -25.36
C LEU A 128 0.37 -16.80 -24.45
N TYR A 129 1.46 -16.04 -24.48
CA TYR A 129 2.64 -16.24 -23.64
C TYR A 129 2.75 -15.19 -22.51
N SER A 130 1.63 -14.97 -21.82
CA SER A 130 1.50 -13.96 -20.75
C SER A 130 2.53 -14.09 -19.62
N TRP A 131 3.01 -15.30 -19.33
CA TRP A 131 4.07 -15.55 -18.34
C TRP A 131 5.43 -15.01 -18.78
N LYS A 132 5.82 -15.30 -20.03
CA LYS A 132 7.04 -14.76 -20.62
C LYS A 132 6.99 -13.24 -20.65
N MET A 133 5.82 -12.68 -20.95
CA MET A 133 5.60 -11.24 -20.92
C MET A 133 5.68 -10.67 -19.51
N ALA A 134 5.00 -11.28 -18.52
CA ALA A 134 5.03 -10.84 -17.13
C ALA A 134 6.46 -10.79 -16.58
N MET A 135 7.28 -11.81 -16.85
CA MET A 135 8.68 -11.85 -16.41
C MET A 135 9.57 -10.85 -17.15
N ARG A 136 9.37 -10.67 -18.47
CA ARG A 136 10.03 -9.63 -19.25
C ARG A 136 9.75 -8.24 -18.66
N ASP A 137 8.47 -7.95 -18.42
CA ASP A 137 8.01 -6.65 -17.95
C ASP A 137 8.43 -6.40 -16.50
N TRP A 138 8.39 -7.41 -15.63
CA TRP A 138 8.94 -7.35 -14.27
C TRP A 138 10.43 -6.97 -14.28
N ASN A 139 11.25 -7.68 -15.06
CA ASN A 139 12.68 -7.43 -15.12
C ASN A 139 12.99 -6.04 -15.69
N ARG A 140 12.26 -5.63 -16.74
CA ARG A 140 12.42 -4.30 -17.33
C ARG A 140 11.99 -3.19 -16.37
N PHE A 141 10.91 -3.41 -15.61
CA PHE A 141 10.47 -2.48 -14.58
C PHE A 141 11.57 -2.31 -13.51
N ARG A 142 12.14 -3.40 -12.99
CA ARG A 142 13.23 -3.35 -12.00
C ARG A 142 14.45 -2.58 -12.52
N GLU A 143 14.87 -2.88 -13.75
CA GLU A 143 16.01 -2.21 -14.39
C GLU A 143 15.79 -0.69 -14.49
N LEU A 144 14.63 -0.25 -14.99
CA LEU A 144 14.30 1.16 -15.11
C LEU A 144 14.12 1.83 -13.74
N TYR A 145 13.50 1.13 -12.78
CA TYR A 145 13.34 1.65 -11.43
C TYR A 145 14.70 1.88 -10.76
N GLY A 146 15.69 1.02 -10.99
CA GLY A 146 17.06 1.22 -10.51
C GLY A 146 17.81 2.33 -11.25
N SER A 147 17.71 2.38 -12.58
CA SER A 147 18.58 3.21 -13.41
C SER A 147 18.02 4.59 -13.78
N SER A 148 16.70 4.80 -13.77
CA SER A 148 16.05 6.02 -14.28
C SER A 148 15.28 6.78 -13.21
N ALA A 149 15.81 7.94 -12.79
CA ALA A 149 15.10 8.86 -11.92
C ALA A 149 13.81 9.41 -12.56
N LYS A 150 13.82 9.57 -13.89
CA LYS A 150 12.63 10.00 -14.65
C LYS A 150 11.52 8.94 -14.57
N PHE A 151 11.84 7.67 -14.76
CA PHE A 151 10.83 6.61 -14.66
C PHE A 151 10.24 6.53 -13.25
N ARG A 152 11.09 6.61 -12.22
CA ARG A 152 10.61 6.67 -10.83
C ARG A 152 9.69 7.86 -10.59
N ALA A 153 9.89 8.98 -11.26
CA ALA A 153 9.05 10.17 -11.12
C ALA A 153 7.62 9.98 -11.62
N GLU A 154 7.45 9.24 -12.71
CA GLU A 154 6.15 9.02 -13.34
C GLU A 154 5.25 8.12 -12.49
N LEU A 155 5.84 7.24 -11.69
CA LEU A 155 5.07 6.28 -10.87
C LEU A 155 4.37 6.96 -9.70
N SER A 156 3.13 6.53 -9.44
CA SER A 156 2.38 6.97 -8.27
C SER A 156 2.96 6.41 -6.96
N PRO A 157 2.63 7.01 -5.81
CA PRO A 157 3.03 6.48 -4.51
C PRO A 157 2.56 5.03 -4.29
N ILE A 158 1.35 4.71 -4.76
CA ILE A 158 0.79 3.36 -4.67
C ILE A 158 1.64 2.36 -5.47
N GLN A 159 2.01 2.73 -6.69
CA GLN A 159 2.79 1.87 -7.59
C GLN A 159 4.20 1.64 -7.04
N LYS A 160 4.84 2.67 -6.48
CA LYS A 160 6.13 2.55 -5.79
C LYS A 160 6.06 1.58 -4.61
N THR A 161 5.01 1.68 -3.81
CA THR A 161 4.79 0.77 -2.69
C THR A 161 4.57 -0.68 -3.16
N SER A 162 3.72 -0.91 -4.16
CA SER A 162 3.55 -2.25 -4.76
C SER A 162 4.88 -2.82 -5.23
N PHE A 163 5.64 -2.03 -6.00
CA PHE A 163 6.93 -2.44 -6.52
C PHE A 163 7.92 -2.77 -5.39
N GLY A 164 8.01 -1.92 -4.36
CA GLY A 164 8.90 -2.16 -3.22
C GLY A 164 8.57 -3.46 -2.48
N ILE A 165 7.29 -3.75 -2.26
CA ILE A 165 6.85 -5.02 -1.65
C ILE A 165 7.24 -6.22 -2.54
N LEU A 166 6.97 -6.14 -3.84
CA LEU A 166 7.30 -7.20 -4.79
C LEU A 166 8.81 -7.40 -4.94
N ASP A 167 9.61 -6.33 -4.90
CA ASP A 167 11.07 -6.41 -4.95
C ASP A 167 11.60 -7.07 -3.66
N ASP A 168 11.13 -6.67 -2.49
CA ASP A 168 11.47 -7.30 -1.21
C ASP A 168 11.11 -8.79 -1.19
N TRP A 169 9.93 -9.14 -1.71
CA TRP A 169 9.48 -10.53 -1.85
C TRP A 169 10.38 -11.31 -2.83
N SER A 170 10.63 -10.78 -4.02
CA SER A 170 11.46 -11.44 -5.05
C SER A 170 12.90 -11.67 -4.63
N ASN A 171 13.42 -10.85 -3.70
CA ASN A 171 14.75 -11.00 -3.13
C ASN A 171 14.75 -11.79 -1.80
N SER A 172 13.63 -12.41 -1.42
CA SER A 172 13.48 -13.22 -0.20
C SER A 172 13.84 -12.47 1.09
N ARG A 173 13.53 -11.17 1.19
CA ARG A 173 13.89 -10.38 2.38
C ARG A 173 13.11 -10.78 3.63
N TYR A 174 11.84 -11.16 3.46
CA TYR A 174 10.92 -11.54 4.54
C TYR A 174 10.22 -12.87 4.25
N SER A 175 10.80 -13.70 3.38
CA SER A 175 10.29 -15.03 3.10
C SER A 175 11.46 -15.99 2.91
N PRO A 176 11.28 -17.29 3.20
CA PRO A 176 12.27 -18.30 2.87
C PRO A 176 12.63 -18.27 1.38
N LYS A 177 13.90 -18.51 1.06
CA LYS A 177 14.39 -18.52 -0.33
C LYS A 177 13.74 -19.62 -1.16
N SER A 178 13.48 -20.77 -0.53
CA SER A 178 12.78 -21.93 -1.09
C SER A 178 11.44 -21.57 -1.72
N ASP A 179 10.66 -20.66 -1.12
CA ASP A 179 9.37 -20.23 -1.65
C ASP A 179 9.53 -19.48 -2.99
N ILE A 180 10.55 -18.62 -3.09
CA ILE A 180 10.82 -17.86 -4.31
C ILE A 180 11.43 -18.75 -5.38
N ASP A 181 12.36 -19.64 -5.01
CA ASP A 181 12.97 -20.58 -5.94
C ASP A 181 11.89 -21.53 -6.54
N ALA A 182 10.93 -21.99 -5.72
CA ALA A 182 9.79 -22.79 -6.18
C ALA A 182 8.88 -22.02 -7.14
N PHE A 183 8.55 -20.76 -6.82
CA PHE A 183 7.79 -19.88 -7.71
C PHE A 183 8.49 -19.72 -9.07
N LEU A 184 9.78 -19.40 -9.07
CA LEU A 184 10.54 -19.18 -10.31
C LEU A 184 10.62 -20.44 -11.17
N ALA A 185 10.81 -21.62 -10.55
CA ALA A 185 10.84 -22.90 -11.27
C ALA A 185 9.50 -23.20 -11.97
N VAL A 186 8.37 -22.94 -11.31
CA VAL A 186 7.04 -23.08 -11.91
C VAL A 186 6.86 -22.09 -13.06
N VAL A 187 7.24 -20.83 -12.86
CA VAL A 187 7.10 -19.80 -13.91
C VAL A 187 7.92 -20.14 -15.15
N GLU A 188 9.11 -20.72 -15.00
CA GLU A 188 9.93 -21.18 -16.13
C GLU A 188 9.21 -22.25 -16.97
N GLU A 189 8.53 -23.20 -16.34
CA GLU A 189 7.69 -24.19 -17.03
C GLU A 189 6.51 -23.50 -17.75
N LEU A 190 5.82 -22.59 -17.06
CA LEU A 190 4.65 -21.88 -17.57
C LEU A 190 4.99 -20.96 -18.74
N CYS A 191 6.21 -20.42 -18.81
CA CYS A 191 6.66 -19.59 -19.93
C CYS A 191 6.66 -20.33 -21.28
N GLN A 192 6.67 -21.67 -21.27
CA GLN A 192 6.61 -22.49 -22.48
C GLN A 192 5.17 -22.82 -22.93
N ARG A 193 4.16 -22.45 -22.13
CA ARG A 193 2.76 -22.84 -22.33
C ARG A 193 1.91 -21.65 -22.71
N ALA A 194 1.10 -21.84 -23.75
CA ALA A 194 0.04 -20.88 -24.05
C ALA A 194 -1.10 -21.02 -23.03
N SER A 195 -1.57 -19.92 -22.45
CA SER A 195 -2.70 -19.90 -21.52
C SER A 195 -3.71 -18.81 -21.89
N ILE A 196 -4.98 -19.12 -21.66
CA ILE A 196 -6.10 -18.15 -21.76
C ILE A 196 -6.82 -17.97 -20.42
N THR A 197 -6.37 -18.67 -19.37
CA THR A 197 -6.96 -18.61 -18.04
C THR A 197 -6.13 -17.69 -17.15
N PRO A 198 -6.73 -16.68 -16.49
CA PRO A 198 -6.04 -15.85 -15.53
C PRO A 198 -5.50 -16.67 -14.35
N PRO A 199 -4.29 -16.37 -13.86
CA PRO A 199 -3.68 -17.10 -12.74
C PRO A 199 -4.45 -16.95 -11.41
N THR A 200 -5.30 -15.93 -11.27
CA THR A 200 -6.19 -15.78 -10.10
C THR A 200 -7.54 -16.50 -10.24
N SER A 201 -7.81 -17.15 -11.37
CA SER A 201 -9.07 -17.88 -11.59
C SER A 201 -9.05 -19.25 -10.90
N SER A 202 -10.20 -19.69 -10.39
CA SER A 202 -10.39 -21.05 -9.86
C SER A 202 -10.15 -22.14 -10.91
N ASP A 203 -10.27 -21.80 -12.19
CA ASP A 203 -10.06 -22.71 -13.31
C ASP A 203 -8.60 -22.75 -13.78
N PHE A 204 -7.69 -22.02 -13.11
CA PHE A 204 -6.28 -22.07 -13.44
C PHE A 204 -5.70 -23.45 -13.12
N PHE A 205 -5.01 -24.05 -14.09
CA PHE A 205 -4.64 -25.47 -14.04
C PHE A 205 -3.51 -25.80 -13.04
N HIS A 206 -2.87 -24.79 -12.46
CA HIS A 206 -1.75 -24.96 -11.53
C HIS A 206 -2.13 -24.43 -10.15
N GLU A 207 -1.84 -25.22 -9.12
CA GLU A 207 -2.05 -24.86 -7.73
C GLU A 207 -0.73 -24.38 -7.12
N TRP A 208 -0.70 -23.12 -6.70
CA TRP A 208 0.48 -22.51 -6.09
C TRP A 208 0.70 -23.04 -4.67
N THR A 209 1.91 -23.53 -4.39
CA THR A 209 2.29 -23.87 -3.02
C THR A 209 2.70 -22.60 -2.28
N CYS A 210 1.93 -22.23 -1.26
CA CYS A 210 2.18 -21.02 -0.48
C CYS A 210 2.37 -21.37 1.00
N HIS A 211 3.54 -21.07 1.55
CA HIS A 211 3.83 -21.35 2.96
C HIS A 211 3.54 -20.18 3.90
N SER A 212 3.09 -19.04 3.38
CA SER A 212 2.62 -17.95 4.23
C SER A 212 1.57 -17.05 3.56
N HIS A 213 0.74 -16.38 4.36
CA HIS A 213 -0.19 -15.36 3.85
C HIS A 213 0.55 -14.22 3.14
N TYR A 214 1.76 -13.86 3.59
CA TYR A 214 2.59 -12.88 2.90
C TYR A 214 3.01 -13.34 1.51
N HIS A 215 3.47 -14.59 1.39
CA HIS A 215 3.83 -15.16 0.10
C HIS A 215 2.62 -15.23 -0.85
N THR A 216 1.47 -15.71 -0.35
CA THR A 216 0.22 -15.74 -1.12
C THR A 216 -0.20 -14.35 -1.61
N ALA A 217 -0.18 -13.35 -0.73
CA ALA A 217 -0.56 -11.98 -1.09
C ALA A 217 0.40 -11.38 -2.12
N CYS A 218 1.71 -11.62 -2.00
CA CYS A 218 2.70 -11.13 -2.96
C CYS A 218 2.57 -11.82 -4.32
N LEU A 219 2.28 -13.12 -4.37
CA LEU A 219 1.97 -13.84 -5.62
C LEU A 219 0.76 -13.24 -6.31
N GLU A 220 -0.35 -13.07 -5.59
CA GLU A 220 -1.56 -12.48 -6.15
C GLU A 220 -1.31 -11.05 -6.64
N LEU A 221 -0.59 -10.25 -5.86
CA LEU A 221 -0.20 -8.90 -6.27
C LEU A 221 0.65 -8.94 -7.54
N PHE A 222 1.64 -9.83 -7.63
CA PHE A 222 2.48 -9.98 -8.83
C PHE A 222 1.62 -10.30 -10.07
N PHE A 223 0.70 -11.24 -9.95
CA PHE A 223 -0.23 -11.58 -11.04
C PHE A 223 -1.04 -10.36 -11.47
N ARG A 224 -1.63 -9.67 -10.50
CA ARG A 224 -2.41 -8.46 -10.75
C ARG A 224 -1.55 -7.25 -11.14
N GLU A 225 -0.23 -7.27 -11.06
CA GLU A 225 0.60 -6.13 -11.50
C GLU A 225 1.23 -6.36 -12.87
N PHE A 226 1.47 -7.62 -13.25
CA PHE A 226 2.26 -7.97 -14.43
C PHE A 226 1.64 -8.99 -15.39
N HIS A 227 0.68 -9.80 -14.94
CA HIS A 227 0.14 -10.86 -15.79
C HIS A 227 -1.00 -10.35 -16.68
N ALA A 228 -0.80 -10.30 -18.00
CA ALA A 228 -1.77 -9.72 -18.92
C ALA A 228 -3.18 -10.33 -18.86
N MET A 229 -3.33 -11.63 -18.58
CA MET A 229 -4.68 -12.23 -18.45
C MET A 229 -5.51 -11.62 -17.30
N GLU A 230 -4.87 -10.98 -16.31
CA GLU A 230 -5.56 -10.25 -15.24
C GLU A 230 -6.19 -8.94 -15.76
N TRP A 231 -5.71 -8.40 -16.88
CA TRP A 231 -6.01 -7.03 -17.34
C TRP A 231 -6.42 -6.92 -18.79
N GLU A 232 -6.30 -7.97 -19.56
CA GLU A 232 -6.69 -7.91 -20.96
C GLU A 232 -8.16 -8.35 -21.10
N PRO A 233 -8.87 -7.81 -22.09
CA PRO A 233 -8.45 -6.75 -23.02
C PRO A 233 -8.64 -5.32 -22.48
N HIS A 234 -9.08 -5.20 -21.23
CA HIS A 234 -9.39 -3.93 -20.61
C HIS A 234 -8.93 -3.89 -19.16
N ILE A 235 -8.64 -2.68 -18.70
CA ILE A 235 -8.53 -2.36 -17.29
C ILE A 235 -9.88 -1.80 -16.80
N PRO A 236 -10.95 -2.60 -16.67
CA PRO A 236 -12.25 -2.12 -16.25
C PRO A 236 -12.19 -1.71 -14.78
N ARG A 237 -13.08 -0.81 -14.39
CA ARG A 237 -13.16 -0.29 -13.03
C ARG A 237 -13.21 -1.38 -11.94
N PRO A 238 -13.93 -2.51 -12.10
CA PRO A 238 -13.90 -3.59 -11.12
C PRO A 238 -12.52 -4.24 -10.93
N LYS A 239 -11.76 -4.48 -12.01
CA LYS A 239 -10.39 -5.03 -11.92
C LYS A 239 -9.44 -4.05 -11.23
N LEU A 240 -9.59 -2.75 -11.50
CA LEU A 240 -8.85 -1.70 -10.77
C LEU A 240 -9.18 -1.69 -9.27
N LEU A 241 -10.45 -1.81 -8.91
CA LEU A 241 -10.87 -1.88 -7.50
C LEU A 241 -10.28 -3.12 -6.82
N ASN A 242 -10.29 -4.27 -7.49
CA ASN A 242 -9.69 -5.51 -6.99
C ASN A 242 -8.17 -5.36 -6.80
N LEU A 243 -7.47 -4.72 -7.74
CA LEU A 243 -6.06 -4.40 -7.55
C LEU A 243 -5.83 -3.46 -6.38
N MET A 244 -6.64 -2.42 -6.19
CA MET A 244 -6.48 -1.53 -5.03
C MET A 244 -6.67 -2.28 -3.71
N ALA A 245 -7.67 -3.17 -3.66
CA ALA A 245 -7.89 -4.04 -2.52
C ALA A 245 -6.68 -4.97 -2.28
N CYS A 246 -6.19 -5.63 -3.33
CA CYS A 246 -5.02 -6.51 -3.28
C CYS A 246 -3.76 -5.76 -2.83
N ARG A 247 -3.50 -4.55 -3.34
CA ARG A 247 -2.38 -3.69 -2.91
C ARG A 247 -2.45 -3.37 -1.42
N ARG A 248 -3.63 -2.99 -0.91
CA ARG A 248 -3.84 -2.69 0.52
C ARG A 248 -3.62 -3.93 1.38
N ASP A 249 -4.19 -5.05 0.97
CA ASP A 249 -4.11 -6.30 1.71
C ASP A 249 -2.67 -6.82 1.77
N THR A 250 -1.97 -6.79 0.63
CA THR A 250 -0.55 -7.18 0.54
C THR A 250 0.34 -6.27 1.37
N ALA A 251 0.10 -4.95 1.37
CA ALA A 251 0.86 -4.02 2.21
C ALA A 251 0.71 -4.33 3.71
N ARG A 252 -0.51 -4.68 4.16
CA ARG A 252 -0.76 -5.13 5.53
C ARG A 252 0.02 -6.40 5.85
N HIS A 253 -0.04 -7.41 4.97
CA HIS A 253 0.71 -8.66 5.16
C HIS A 253 2.23 -8.44 5.13
N ALA A 254 2.74 -7.51 4.31
CA ALA A 254 4.14 -7.15 4.26
C ALA A 254 4.62 -6.50 5.57
N ILE A 255 3.83 -5.57 6.14
CA ILE A 255 4.12 -4.93 7.42
C ILE A 255 4.17 -5.98 8.54
N HIS A 256 3.14 -6.82 8.65
CA HIS A 256 3.11 -7.89 9.66
C HIS A 256 4.27 -8.87 9.50
N MET A 257 4.51 -9.37 8.28
CA MET A 257 5.57 -10.33 8.02
C MET A 257 6.95 -9.76 8.34
N ARG A 258 7.18 -8.49 8.05
CA ARG A 258 8.42 -7.81 8.41
C ARG A 258 8.63 -7.74 9.93
N PHE A 259 7.62 -7.32 10.69
CA PHE A 259 7.69 -7.32 12.17
C PHE A 259 8.03 -8.71 12.69
N SER A 260 7.26 -9.68 12.23
CA SER A 260 7.46 -11.09 12.50
C SER A 260 8.87 -11.57 12.18
N TRP A 261 9.43 -11.16 11.04
CA TRP A 261 10.77 -11.52 10.62
C TRP A 261 11.84 -10.88 11.50
N ALA A 262 11.68 -9.60 11.85
CA ALA A 262 12.58 -8.89 12.75
C ALA A 262 12.60 -9.55 14.15
N THR A 263 11.42 -9.86 14.69
CA THR A 263 11.26 -10.58 15.95
C THR A 263 11.83 -12.01 15.88
N TYR A 264 11.57 -12.73 14.79
CA TYR A 264 12.12 -14.07 14.61
C TYR A 264 13.66 -14.03 14.64
N ARG A 265 14.29 -13.09 13.91
CA ARG A 265 15.76 -12.97 13.87
C ARG A 265 16.35 -12.51 15.21
N SER A 266 15.63 -11.72 16.00
CA SER A 266 16.13 -11.27 17.31
C SER A 266 16.01 -12.35 18.38
N LEU A 267 14.96 -13.17 18.33
CA LEU A 267 14.64 -14.17 19.37
C LEU A 267 15.11 -15.58 19.05
N VAL A 268 15.30 -15.92 17.77
CA VAL A 268 15.74 -17.25 17.32
C VAL A 268 17.17 -17.11 16.76
N PRO A 269 18.20 -17.35 17.58
CA PRO A 269 19.57 -17.27 17.12
C PRO A 269 19.82 -18.38 16.08
N ARG A 270 20.17 -18.00 14.85
CA ARG A 270 20.86 -18.90 13.92
C ARG A 270 22.38 -18.77 14.14
N ALA A 271 23.16 -19.67 13.53
CA ALA A 271 24.62 -19.51 13.40
C ALA A 271 24.98 -18.05 13.01
N PRO A 272 26.17 -17.53 13.38
CA PRO A 272 26.46 -16.10 13.31
C PRO A 272 26.14 -15.54 11.91
N PRO A 273 25.55 -14.33 11.84
CA PRO A 273 25.13 -13.73 10.58
C PRO A 273 26.32 -13.64 9.63
N ASN A 274 26.14 -14.08 8.39
CA ASN A 274 27.11 -13.78 7.34
C ASN A 274 27.21 -12.26 7.18
N GLU A 275 28.40 -11.72 6.91
CA GLU A 275 28.62 -10.27 6.65
C GLU A 275 27.74 -9.70 5.52
N ASN A 276 27.07 -10.57 4.74
CA ASN A 276 26.11 -10.23 3.70
C ASN A 276 24.63 -10.19 4.14
N ASP A 277 24.32 -10.40 5.43
CA ASP A 277 22.95 -10.25 5.93
C ASP A 277 22.53 -8.77 5.82
N SER A 278 21.80 -8.45 4.75
CA SER A 278 21.38 -7.09 4.45
C SER A 278 20.58 -6.50 5.61
N VAL A 279 20.87 -5.24 5.97
CA VAL A 279 20.01 -4.41 6.82
C VAL A 279 18.58 -4.50 6.32
N LEU A 280 17.62 -4.80 7.21
CA LEU A 280 16.22 -4.83 6.82
C LEU A 280 15.82 -3.41 6.33
N PRO A 281 15.09 -3.29 5.19
CA PRO A 281 14.62 -2.00 4.65
C PRO A 281 13.85 -1.18 5.70
N ALA A 282 13.45 0.08 5.45
CA ALA A 282 12.51 0.82 6.33
C ALA A 282 11.04 0.40 6.09
N TYR A 283 10.13 0.62 7.06
CA TYR A 283 8.74 0.18 6.96
C TYR A 283 8.05 0.70 5.69
N VAL A 284 7.33 -0.18 5.01
CA VAL A 284 6.48 0.20 3.87
C VAL A 284 5.38 1.11 4.40
N GLN A 285 5.24 2.30 3.82
CA GLN A 285 4.17 3.20 4.24
C GLN A 285 2.84 2.69 3.67
N PRO A 286 1.82 2.44 4.53
CA PRO A 286 0.52 1.99 4.06
C PRO A 286 -0.08 3.09 3.19
N VAL A 287 -0.46 2.73 1.96
CA VAL A 287 -0.99 3.73 1.05
C VAL A 287 -2.42 4.08 1.44
N ARG A 288 -2.64 5.35 1.79
CA ARG A 288 -3.97 5.85 2.11
C ARG A 288 -4.68 6.26 0.83
N GLU A 289 -5.90 5.78 0.62
CA GLU A 289 -6.77 6.33 -0.42
C GLU A 289 -7.21 7.73 0.03
N MET A 290 -6.57 8.75 -0.52
CA MET A 290 -6.81 10.16 -0.20
C MET A 290 -7.93 10.77 -1.05
N ASP A 291 -8.84 9.94 -1.57
CA ASP A 291 -9.86 10.36 -2.54
C ASP A 291 -10.81 11.46 -1.97
N GLY A 292 -10.94 11.57 -0.63
CA GLY A 292 -11.69 12.62 0.05
C GLY A 292 -10.92 13.93 0.32
N TRP A 293 -9.61 13.97 0.09
CA TRP A 293 -8.73 15.11 0.42
C TRP A 293 -7.96 15.64 -0.79
N LYS A 294 -8.36 15.25 -2.01
CA LYS A 294 -7.71 15.57 -3.28
C LYS A 294 -7.44 17.04 -3.55
N ASN A 295 -8.06 17.97 -2.83
CA ASN A 295 -7.87 19.41 -3.05
C ASN A 295 -7.01 20.08 -1.97
N ASN A 296 -6.52 19.32 -0.99
CA ASN A 296 -5.69 19.87 0.08
C ASN A 296 -4.21 19.54 -0.19
N ILE A 297 -3.43 20.59 -0.48
CA ILE A 297 -1.99 20.49 -0.81
C ILE A 297 -1.19 19.74 0.26
N PHE A 298 -1.62 19.77 1.53
CA PHE A 298 -0.94 19.08 2.62
C PHE A 298 -1.15 17.57 2.59
N PHE A 299 -2.14 17.06 1.86
CA PHE A 299 -2.46 15.63 1.76
C PHE A 299 -2.20 15.10 0.34
N GLN A 300 -1.28 15.70 -0.41
CA GLN A 300 -0.84 15.22 -1.73
C GLN A 300 0.66 14.90 -1.76
N GLU A 301 1.28 14.70 -0.59
CA GLU A 301 2.72 14.53 -0.44
C GLU A 301 3.26 13.31 -1.23
N PRO A 302 4.22 13.51 -2.14
CA PRO A 302 4.92 12.41 -2.82
C PRO A 302 5.84 11.65 -1.85
N PRO A 303 6.03 10.33 -2.01
CA PRO A 303 6.86 9.51 -1.12
C PRO A 303 8.32 9.94 -1.09
N MET A 304 9.06 9.54 -0.05
CA MET A 304 10.49 9.80 0.07
C MET A 304 11.26 9.28 -1.16
N GLY A 305 12.08 10.13 -1.78
CA GLY A 305 12.89 9.80 -2.95
C GLY A 305 12.25 10.10 -4.31
N ASP A 306 11.08 10.73 -4.34
CA ASP A 306 10.41 11.20 -5.56
C ASP A 306 10.98 12.56 -6.02
N ILE A 307 11.26 12.74 -7.31
CA ILE A 307 11.70 14.06 -7.84
C ILE A 307 10.58 15.09 -7.81
N SER A 308 9.31 14.66 -7.82
CA SER A 308 8.17 15.55 -7.61
C SER A 308 8.11 16.05 -6.17
N ARG A 309 8.86 15.43 -5.24
CA ARG A 309 9.03 15.94 -3.89
C ARG A 309 9.77 17.27 -3.89
N ASP A 310 10.76 17.49 -4.77
CA ASP A 310 11.43 18.80 -4.85
C ASP A 310 10.47 19.88 -5.35
N ALA A 311 9.63 19.57 -6.34
CA ALA A 311 8.59 20.48 -6.81
C ALA A 311 7.46 20.69 -5.79
N TYR A 312 7.08 19.64 -5.05
CA TYR A 312 6.10 19.68 -3.97
C TYR A 312 6.64 20.46 -2.75
N THR A 313 7.89 20.23 -2.36
CA THR A 313 8.61 20.96 -1.34
C THR A 313 8.74 22.42 -1.75
N LEU A 314 9.06 22.72 -3.02
CA LEU A 314 9.05 24.09 -3.54
C LEU A 314 7.65 24.71 -3.48
N MET A 315 6.60 23.96 -3.84
CA MET A 315 5.21 24.43 -3.76
C MET A 315 4.79 24.69 -2.32
N LEU A 316 5.16 23.82 -1.38
CA LEU A 316 4.97 24.03 0.05
C LEU A 316 5.80 25.22 0.56
N ASP A 317 7.06 25.36 0.13
CA ASP A 317 7.98 26.46 0.42
C ASP A 317 7.39 27.81 -0.02
N VAL A 318 6.75 27.85 -1.19
CA VAL A 318 6.05 29.03 -1.71
C VAL A 318 4.70 29.25 -1.03
N ALA A 319 3.99 28.19 -0.64
CA ALA A 319 2.62 28.28 -0.11
C ALA A 319 2.52 28.43 1.42
N THR A 320 3.60 28.24 2.17
CA THR A 320 3.56 28.24 3.64
C THR A 320 4.76 28.92 4.29
N ASP A 321 4.60 29.41 5.51
CA ASP A 321 5.69 30.08 6.23
C ASP A 321 6.50 29.07 7.06
N PRO A 322 7.84 29.21 7.15
CA PRO A 322 8.63 28.35 8.04
C PRO A 322 8.21 28.58 9.50
N PRO A 323 8.48 27.62 10.42
CA PRO A 323 8.30 27.90 11.84
C PRO A 323 9.10 29.16 12.20
N ARG A 324 8.58 30.03 13.06
CA ARG A 324 9.27 31.28 13.39
C ARG A 324 10.46 31.03 14.30
N TYR A 325 10.31 30.04 15.17
CA TYR A 325 11.31 29.65 16.14
C TYR A 325 11.59 28.15 16.05
N LEU A 326 12.83 27.79 16.34
CA LEU A 326 13.26 26.43 16.59
C LEU A 326 14.02 26.38 17.91
N TRP A 327 14.09 25.21 18.51
CA TRP A 327 14.95 24.95 19.66
C TRP A 327 16.24 24.28 19.19
N ASP A 328 17.38 24.92 19.44
CA ASP A 328 18.70 24.31 19.28
C ASP A 328 18.95 23.38 20.47
N VAL A 329 18.97 22.09 20.19
CA VAL A 329 19.04 21.03 21.21
C VAL A 329 20.40 21.03 21.90
N LYS A 330 21.49 21.26 21.15
CA LYS A 330 22.86 21.23 21.68
C LYS A 330 23.18 22.48 22.49
N ALA A 331 22.83 23.66 21.96
CA ALA A 331 23.05 24.93 22.63
C ALA A 331 21.99 25.24 23.70
N LYS A 332 20.91 24.47 23.75
CA LYS A 332 19.78 24.63 24.68
C LYS A 332 19.23 26.06 24.65
N GLN A 333 18.83 26.51 23.46
CA GLN A 333 18.28 27.85 23.26
C GLN A 333 17.24 27.92 22.13
N THR A 334 16.30 28.84 22.25
CA THR A 334 15.37 29.16 21.16
C THR A 334 16.05 30.10 20.17
N VAL A 335 16.07 29.71 18.90
CA VAL A 335 16.62 30.47 17.76
C VAL A 335 15.51 30.90 16.81
N ARG A 336 15.70 32.01 16.09
CA ARG A 336 14.77 32.43 15.04
C ARG A 336 15.19 31.82 13.71
N THR A 337 14.23 31.29 12.96
CA THR A 337 14.52 30.73 11.64
C THR A 337 14.93 31.80 10.62
N SER A 338 14.50 33.05 10.83
CA SER A 338 14.92 34.21 10.03
C SER A 338 16.42 34.52 10.12
N ASP A 339 17.10 34.01 11.14
CA ASP A 339 18.53 34.25 11.34
C ASP A 339 19.38 33.32 10.45
N PHE A 340 18.75 32.33 9.80
CA PHE A 340 19.38 31.40 8.88
C PHE A 340 19.10 31.81 7.42
N THR A 341 20.06 31.57 6.52
CA THR A 341 19.87 31.79 5.08
C THR A 341 18.78 30.87 4.49
N LYS A 342 18.65 29.67 5.05
CA LYS A 342 17.59 28.70 4.77
C LYS A 342 17.16 28.09 6.09
N CYS A 343 15.86 27.84 6.28
CA CYS A 343 15.36 27.13 7.45
C CYS A 343 16.10 25.78 7.59
N PRO A 344 16.70 25.48 8.75
CA PRO A 344 17.38 24.20 8.95
C PRO A 344 16.36 23.07 9.05
N ASP A 345 16.81 21.83 8.80
CA ASP A 345 15.99 20.64 9.01
C ASP A 345 15.70 20.46 10.51
N TYR A 346 14.47 20.09 10.86
CA TYR A 346 14.05 19.94 12.25
C TYR A 346 13.07 18.79 12.45
N VAL A 347 13.00 18.28 13.68
CA VAL A 347 12.00 17.29 14.13
C VAL A 347 10.89 17.98 14.92
N CYS A 348 9.64 17.63 14.63
CA CYS A 348 8.51 18.06 15.45
C CYS A 348 8.33 17.15 16.67
N VAL A 349 8.12 17.75 17.83
CA VAL A 349 7.81 17.05 19.08
C VAL A 349 6.35 17.31 19.45
N SER A 350 5.52 16.31 19.23
CA SER A 350 4.13 16.26 19.69
C SER A 350 4.09 15.91 21.17
N HIS A 351 3.35 16.68 21.96
CA HIS A 351 3.25 16.43 23.39
C HIS A 351 1.93 17.00 23.96
N THR A 352 1.62 16.67 25.23
CA THR A 352 0.39 17.14 25.89
C THR A 352 0.70 17.98 27.12
N TRP A 353 0.06 19.16 27.22
CA TRP A 353 0.28 20.07 28.35
C TRP A 353 -0.96 20.81 28.86
N GLY A 354 -1.89 21.23 27.99
CA GLY A 354 -2.98 22.15 28.38
C GLY A 354 -3.83 21.70 29.59
N ARG A 355 -4.29 20.44 29.61
CA ARG A 355 -5.08 19.88 30.75
C ARG A 355 -4.24 19.73 32.03
N TRP A 356 -2.93 19.61 31.87
CA TRP A 356 -1.96 19.28 32.92
C TRP A 356 -1.24 20.52 33.45
N THR A 357 -1.73 21.71 33.13
CA THR A 357 -1.19 22.94 33.71
C THR A 357 -1.50 23.02 35.21
N CYS A 358 -0.50 23.37 36.02
CA CYS A 358 -0.67 23.59 37.46
C CYS A 358 -1.80 24.59 37.75
N ARG A 359 -2.57 24.34 38.81
CA ARG A 359 -3.65 25.24 39.28
C ARG A 359 -3.37 25.67 40.72
N PRO A 360 -3.23 26.99 41.00
CA PRO A 360 -3.26 28.11 40.06
C PRO A 360 -2.06 28.10 39.07
N PRO A 361 -2.16 28.77 37.90
CA PRO A 361 -1.08 28.82 36.92
C PRO A 361 0.21 29.38 37.53
N LYS A 362 1.26 28.57 37.52
CA LYS A 362 2.62 28.99 37.89
C LYS A 362 3.42 29.18 36.61
N LEU A 363 4.08 30.32 36.45
CA LEU A 363 4.97 30.58 35.32
C LEU A 363 6.40 30.19 35.70
N VAL A 364 7.11 29.57 34.75
CA VAL A 364 8.45 29.05 34.89
C VAL A 364 9.31 29.67 33.79
N ARG A 365 10.48 30.18 34.18
CA ARG A 365 11.47 30.72 33.26
C ARG A 365 12.50 29.65 32.94
N VAL A 366 12.39 29.05 31.76
CA VAL A 366 13.39 28.12 31.25
C VAL A 366 14.57 28.92 30.68
N PRO A 367 15.82 28.58 30.98
CA PRO A 367 16.99 29.24 30.41
C PRO A 367 16.92 29.30 28.88
N ASN A 368 17.28 30.46 28.32
CA ASN A 368 17.34 30.72 26.88
C ASN A 368 16.02 30.53 26.09
N VAL A 369 14.88 30.43 26.78
CA VAL A 369 13.56 30.61 26.17
C VAL A 369 13.13 32.07 26.38
N PRO A 370 12.77 32.82 25.32
CA PRO A 370 12.46 34.25 25.44
C PRO A 370 11.19 34.59 26.23
N TRP A 371 10.32 33.61 26.46
CA TRP A 371 9.04 33.76 27.17
C TRP A 371 8.92 32.80 28.34
N GLU A 372 7.98 33.10 29.23
CA GLU A 372 7.64 32.23 30.35
C GLU A 372 6.71 31.10 29.92
N ILE A 373 6.88 29.93 30.53
CA ILE A 373 6.10 28.73 30.24
C ILE A 373 5.27 28.36 31.47
N LYS A 374 4.04 27.90 31.27
CA LYS A 374 3.19 27.44 32.37
C LYS A 374 3.72 26.12 32.91
N ALA A 375 3.86 26.02 34.23
CA ALA A 375 4.24 24.79 34.91
C ALA A 375 3.25 23.66 34.63
N ASN A 376 3.77 22.45 34.50
CA ASN A 376 3.01 21.24 34.21
C ASN A 376 3.00 20.31 35.44
N THR A 377 1.94 19.53 35.61
CA THR A 377 1.80 18.52 36.68
C THR A 377 2.38 17.16 36.31
N LEU A 378 2.66 16.91 35.03
CA LEU A 378 3.20 15.62 34.54
C LEU A 378 4.73 15.56 34.56
N TYR A 379 5.41 16.69 34.35
CA TYR A 379 6.86 16.78 34.26
C TYR A 379 7.34 18.18 34.66
N ASP A 380 8.60 18.29 35.09
CA ASP A 380 9.23 19.59 35.28
C ASP A 380 9.67 20.16 33.92
N VAL A 381 9.22 21.37 33.63
CA VAL A 381 9.53 22.07 32.38
C VAL A 381 11.03 22.40 32.30
N LEU A 382 11.71 22.52 33.44
CA LEU A 382 13.15 22.79 33.50
C LEU A 382 14.01 21.60 33.05
N ASP A 383 13.48 20.38 33.10
CA ASP A 383 14.22 19.17 32.69
C ASP A 383 14.08 18.88 31.19
N VAL A 384 13.08 19.46 30.52
CA VAL A 384 12.79 19.24 29.09
C VAL A 384 14.02 19.50 28.19
N PRO A 385 14.84 20.57 28.39
CA PRO A 385 16.07 20.77 27.62
C PRO A 385 17.05 19.59 27.67
N GLU A 386 17.19 18.93 28.82
CA GLU A 386 18.05 17.74 28.95
C GLU A 386 17.41 16.53 28.28
N MET A 387 16.10 16.34 28.44
CA MET A 387 15.37 15.22 27.82
C MET A 387 15.46 15.25 26.30
N LEU A 388 15.39 16.43 25.68
CA LEU A 388 15.47 16.60 24.23
C LEU A 388 16.84 16.18 23.64
N LEU A 389 17.91 16.12 24.44
CA LEU A 389 19.21 15.62 23.98
C LEU A 389 19.13 14.16 23.48
N GLY A 390 18.18 13.37 24.02
CA GLY A 390 17.98 11.98 23.63
C GLY A 390 17.55 11.79 22.16
N LEU A 391 16.94 12.81 21.53
CA LEU A 391 16.58 12.77 20.11
C LEU A 391 17.81 12.74 19.19
N LYS A 392 18.96 13.23 19.67
CA LYS A 392 20.20 13.37 18.87
C LYS A 392 20.02 14.21 17.62
N GLU A 393 19.10 15.18 17.68
CA GLU A 393 18.83 16.12 16.59
C GLU A 393 19.39 17.50 16.90
N ASP A 394 19.73 18.26 15.86
CA ASP A 394 20.26 19.62 16.03
C ASP A 394 19.14 20.61 16.38
N TYR A 395 18.03 20.55 15.63
CA TYR A 395 16.89 21.46 15.79
C TYR A 395 15.59 20.70 15.97
N VAL A 396 14.76 21.18 16.89
CA VAL A 396 13.41 20.66 17.12
C VAL A 396 12.39 21.78 17.17
N TRP A 397 11.18 21.47 16.75
CA TRP A 397 10.01 22.30 17.00
C TRP A 397 9.17 21.68 18.11
N LEU A 398 9.11 22.36 19.25
CA LEU A 398 8.26 22.03 20.40
C LEU A 398 7.51 23.31 20.77
N ASP A 399 6.19 23.26 20.77
CA ASP A 399 5.31 24.40 21.09
C ASP A 399 5.68 25.13 22.40
N LEU A 400 6.14 24.44 23.44
CA LEU A 400 6.63 25.07 24.68
C LEU A 400 7.76 26.08 24.43
N PHE A 401 8.71 25.73 23.55
CA PHE A 401 9.96 26.47 23.32
C PHE A 401 9.97 27.27 22.02
N CYS A 402 9.02 26.98 21.12
CA CYS A 402 8.94 27.58 19.79
C CYS A 402 7.67 28.43 19.57
N LEU A 403 6.70 28.40 20.50
CA LEU A 403 5.46 29.16 20.38
C LEU A 403 5.28 30.13 21.58
N PRO A 404 5.37 31.45 21.35
CA PRO A 404 5.15 32.44 22.39
C PRO A 404 3.80 32.27 23.09
N GLN A 405 3.80 32.22 24.43
CA GLN A 405 2.60 31.88 25.22
C GLN A 405 1.68 33.08 25.54
N ASN A 406 2.18 34.31 25.37
CA ASN A 406 1.54 35.52 25.89
C ASN A 406 1.22 36.59 24.83
N ASP A 407 1.27 36.26 23.52
CA ASP A 407 1.45 37.26 22.46
C ASP A 407 0.55 37.04 21.22
N CYS A 408 0.14 38.10 20.51
CA CYS A 408 -0.68 38.04 19.27
C CYS A 408 -0.16 37.09 18.16
N PRO A 409 1.16 36.99 17.91
CA PRO A 409 1.74 36.01 16.97
C PRO A 409 1.37 34.54 17.24
N HIS A 410 0.92 34.21 18.45
CA HIS A 410 0.46 32.88 18.84
C HIS A 410 -0.60 32.33 17.87
N HIS A 411 -1.59 33.15 17.48
CA HIS A 411 -2.70 32.69 16.64
C HIS A 411 -2.27 32.40 15.19
N ALA A 412 -1.35 33.20 14.65
CA ALA A 412 -0.83 33.00 13.29
C ALA A 412 0.03 31.73 13.22
N GLU A 413 0.89 31.50 14.22
CA GLU A 413 1.76 30.31 14.25
C GLU A 413 0.99 29.03 14.60
N VAL A 414 -0.06 29.12 15.43
CA VAL A 414 -1.02 28.02 15.63
C VAL A 414 -1.75 27.69 14.33
N ALA A 415 -2.17 28.68 13.54
CA ALA A 415 -2.77 28.45 12.23
C ALA A 415 -1.78 27.81 11.23
N ASN A 416 -0.48 28.08 11.38
CA ASN A 416 0.59 27.50 10.56
C ASN A 416 1.05 26.09 11.00
N ARG A 417 0.50 25.54 12.09
CA ARG A 417 0.93 24.25 12.67
C ARG A 417 0.94 23.11 11.65
N THR A 418 -0.05 23.05 10.77
CA THR A 418 -0.12 22.04 9.70
C THR A 418 1.12 22.07 8.80
N ALA A 419 1.56 23.26 8.38
CA ALA A 419 2.74 23.41 7.56
C ALA A 419 4.03 23.05 8.31
N ILE A 420 4.13 23.45 9.58
CA ILE A 420 5.29 23.17 10.44
C ILE A 420 5.49 21.66 10.60
N PHE A 421 4.43 20.91 10.93
CA PHE A 421 4.50 19.45 11.04
C PHE A 421 4.85 18.78 9.71
N ARG A 422 4.33 19.29 8.59
CA ARG A 422 4.61 18.73 7.26
C ARG A 422 6.04 18.97 6.78
N ARG A 423 6.64 20.10 7.11
CA ARG A 423 8.04 20.42 6.75
C ARG A 423 9.07 19.73 7.63
N SER A 424 8.65 19.25 8.81
CA SER A 424 9.55 18.50 9.68
C SER A 424 10.08 17.26 8.97
N LYS A 425 11.35 16.94 9.17
CA LYS A 425 11.94 15.71 8.61
C LYS A 425 11.36 14.45 9.23
N ALA A 426 10.90 14.57 10.47
CA ALA A 426 10.25 13.53 11.24
C ALA A 426 9.40 14.19 12.34
N CYS A 427 8.46 13.42 12.87
CA CYS A 427 7.66 13.81 14.03
C CYS A 427 7.71 12.71 15.08
N VAL A 428 7.84 13.09 16.34
CA VAL A 428 7.80 12.17 17.48
C VAL A 428 6.65 12.54 18.41
N ALA A 429 6.00 11.55 19.00
CA ALA A 429 5.15 11.73 20.17
C ALA A 429 6.01 11.52 21.41
N TRP A 430 6.07 12.54 22.26
CA TRP A 430 6.79 12.48 23.52
C TRP A 430 5.86 12.02 24.65
N LEU A 431 5.93 10.72 24.97
CA LEU A 431 5.17 10.10 26.05
C LEU A 431 5.94 10.29 27.37
N ASN A 432 5.78 11.48 27.94
CA ASN A 432 6.44 11.88 29.17
C ASN A 432 6.09 11.03 30.41
N ASP A 433 5.05 10.20 30.37
CA ASP A 433 4.69 9.25 31.43
C ASP A 433 5.18 7.81 31.18
N VAL A 434 5.98 7.59 30.12
CA VAL A 434 6.63 6.32 29.80
C VAL A 434 8.13 6.45 30.04
N GLU A 435 8.71 5.59 30.88
CA GLU A 435 10.16 5.61 31.18
C GLU A 435 10.98 4.82 30.16
N GLU A 436 10.48 3.64 29.76
CA GLU A 436 11.21 2.64 28.97
C GLU A 436 10.25 1.77 28.16
N TRP A 437 10.77 1.04 27.17
CA TRP A 437 10.01 0.14 26.29
C TRP A 437 10.31 -1.34 26.56
N LYS A 438 9.85 -1.88 27.69
CA LYS A 438 10.07 -3.31 28.02
C LYS A 438 8.90 -4.19 27.61
N VAL A 439 7.73 -3.92 28.15
CA VAL A 439 6.50 -4.69 27.95
C VAL A 439 5.92 -4.41 26.58
N THR A 440 5.91 -3.14 26.14
CA THR A 440 5.44 -2.77 24.80
C THR A 440 6.26 -3.47 23.71
N THR A 441 7.59 -3.51 23.84
CA THR A 441 8.47 -4.26 22.92
C THR A 441 8.18 -5.76 22.97
N ALA A 442 8.02 -6.33 24.17
CA ALA A 442 7.64 -7.74 24.31
C ALA A 442 6.26 -8.05 23.70
N ALA A 443 5.31 -7.12 23.76
CA ALA A 443 4.00 -7.24 23.13
C ALA A 443 4.11 -7.21 21.60
N LEU A 444 4.97 -6.36 21.03
CA LEU A 444 5.28 -6.36 19.59
C LEU A 444 5.89 -7.70 19.18
N ASP A 445 6.86 -8.22 19.95
CA ASP A 445 7.44 -9.54 19.71
C ASP A 445 6.37 -10.63 19.76
N TYR A 446 5.51 -10.61 20.77
CA TYR A 446 4.43 -11.59 20.90
C TYR A 446 3.47 -11.55 19.71
N ILE A 447 3.07 -10.35 19.26
CA ILE A 447 2.23 -10.18 18.07
C ILE A 447 2.95 -10.71 16.82
N GLY A 448 4.24 -10.42 16.65
CA GLY A 448 5.07 -10.92 15.55
C GLY A 448 5.13 -12.44 15.52
N LEU A 449 5.38 -13.09 16.66
CA LEU A 449 5.39 -14.56 16.77
C LEU A 449 4.01 -15.17 16.50
N ARG A 450 2.93 -14.54 16.99
CA ARG A 450 1.55 -15.00 16.76
C ARG A 450 1.16 -14.89 15.29
N TYR A 451 1.60 -13.83 14.61
CA TYR A 451 1.38 -13.73 13.17
C TYR A 451 2.09 -14.86 12.42
N LEU A 452 3.37 -15.16 12.73
CA LEU A 452 4.07 -16.30 12.11
C LEU A 452 3.32 -17.61 12.35
N GLN A 453 2.93 -17.87 13.60
CA GLN A 453 2.22 -19.09 13.98
C GLN A 453 0.89 -19.27 13.22
N ASN A 454 0.16 -18.18 12.99
CA ASN A 454 -1.18 -18.24 12.40
C ASN A 454 -1.18 -18.11 10.88
N SER A 455 -0.10 -17.61 10.29
CA SER A 455 -0.05 -17.24 8.88
C SER A 455 1.06 -17.91 8.10
N CYS A 456 1.97 -18.64 8.75
CA CYS A 456 3.10 -19.31 8.12
C CYS A 456 3.23 -20.75 8.62
N ASN A 457 3.42 -21.68 7.69
CA ASN A 457 3.65 -23.10 7.97
C ASN A 457 4.99 -23.58 7.40
N HIS A 458 5.93 -22.66 7.12
CA HIS A 458 7.24 -23.02 6.59
C HIS A 458 8.14 -23.59 7.71
N PRO A 459 8.78 -24.77 7.52
CA PRO A 459 9.63 -25.40 8.54
C PRO A 459 10.76 -24.49 9.05
N ASP A 460 11.41 -23.74 8.16
CA ASP A 460 12.49 -22.82 8.55
C ASP A 460 12.06 -21.69 9.50
N LEU A 461 10.76 -21.41 9.65
CA LEU A 461 10.24 -20.35 10.51
C LEU A 461 9.55 -20.90 11.76
N GLU A 462 9.76 -22.18 12.07
CA GLU A 462 9.32 -22.74 13.34
C GLU A 462 10.02 -22.04 14.51
N VAL A 463 9.22 -21.80 15.55
CA VAL A 463 9.65 -21.18 16.80
C VAL A 463 9.30 -22.14 17.92
N SER A 464 10.29 -22.44 18.77
CA SER A 464 10.12 -23.35 19.91
C SER A 464 9.06 -22.83 20.89
N ASP A 465 8.36 -23.73 21.56
CA ASP A 465 7.34 -23.35 22.54
C ASP A 465 7.91 -22.61 23.75
N GLU A 466 9.18 -22.85 24.11
CA GLU A 466 9.87 -22.12 25.17
C GLU A 466 9.97 -20.62 24.86
N ILE A 467 10.48 -20.25 23.67
CA ILE A 467 10.58 -18.85 23.21
C ILE A 467 9.19 -18.20 23.16
N ARG A 468 8.17 -18.93 22.68
CA ARG A 468 6.80 -18.43 22.63
C ARG A 468 6.26 -18.14 24.03
N GLN A 469 6.45 -19.07 24.97
CA GLN A 469 5.97 -18.95 26.33
C GLN A 469 6.68 -17.82 27.08
N GLU A 470 8.00 -17.69 26.94
CA GLU A 470 8.78 -16.61 27.54
C GLU A 470 8.33 -15.24 27.01
N THR A 471 8.19 -15.12 25.69
CA THR A 471 7.73 -13.88 25.05
C THR A 471 6.30 -13.52 25.48
N HIS A 472 5.42 -14.51 25.58
CA HIS A 472 4.07 -14.33 26.11
C HIS A 472 4.06 -13.86 27.57
N GLN A 473 4.91 -14.43 28.43
CA GLN A 473 5.03 -14.04 29.83
C GLN A 473 5.50 -12.58 29.96
N ARG A 474 6.51 -12.17 29.18
CA ARG A 474 6.98 -10.77 29.14
C ARG A 474 5.89 -9.82 28.63
N ALA A 475 5.17 -10.20 27.57
CA ALA A 475 4.09 -9.40 26.99
C ALA A 475 2.85 -9.29 27.88
N SER A 476 2.64 -10.25 28.80
CA SER A 476 1.49 -10.28 29.71
C SER A 476 1.65 -9.37 30.94
N ALA A 477 2.82 -8.75 31.10
CA ALA A 477 3.02 -7.71 32.10
C ALA A 477 2.17 -6.47 31.77
N ARG A 478 2.10 -5.53 32.72
CA ARG A 478 1.38 -4.28 32.51
C ARG A 478 2.08 -3.44 31.43
N PRO A 479 1.43 -3.07 30.32
CA PRO A 479 2.03 -2.23 29.29
C PRO A 479 2.28 -0.81 29.80
N GLU A 480 3.37 -0.20 29.34
CA GLU A 480 3.76 1.16 29.73
C GLU A 480 2.81 2.21 29.14
N LEU A 481 2.11 1.87 28.07
CA LEU A 481 1.10 2.72 27.44
C LEU A 481 -0.19 2.88 28.26
N VAL A 482 -0.28 2.26 29.44
CA VAL A 482 -1.41 2.36 30.37
C VAL A 482 -0.93 2.96 31.69
N LYS A 483 -1.60 4.02 32.16
CA LYS A 483 -1.21 4.76 33.37
C LYS A 483 -1.17 3.87 34.60
N PRO A 484 -0.18 4.06 35.50
CA PRO A 484 -0.09 3.39 36.80
C PRO A 484 -1.41 3.42 37.58
N GLY A 485 -1.71 2.35 38.32
CA GLY A 485 -2.96 2.20 39.08
C GLY A 485 -4.25 1.91 38.29
N THR A 486 -4.26 2.02 36.95
CA THR A 486 -5.45 1.74 36.12
C THR A 486 -5.25 0.58 35.15
N SER A 487 -6.31 -0.11 34.74
CA SER A 487 -6.25 -1.14 33.68
C SER A 487 -6.69 -0.62 32.31
N VAL A 488 -7.16 0.62 32.22
CA VAL A 488 -7.88 1.13 31.03
C VAL A 488 -7.45 2.53 30.63
N GLU A 489 -6.86 3.32 31.53
CA GLU A 489 -6.51 4.71 31.19
C GLU A 489 -5.19 4.74 30.43
N PRO A 490 -5.18 5.17 29.16
CA PRO A 490 -3.96 5.19 28.37
C PRO A 490 -3.02 6.30 28.83
N SER A 491 -1.77 6.24 28.36
CA SER A 491 -0.79 7.33 28.51
C SER A 491 -1.43 8.67 28.14
N SER A 492 -1.00 9.70 28.86
CA SER A 492 -1.56 11.05 28.81
C SER A 492 -1.59 11.62 27.39
N TRP A 493 -0.64 11.21 26.54
CA TRP A 493 -0.62 11.60 25.14
C TRP A 493 -1.85 11.12 24.37
N PHE A 494 -2.25 9.84 24.51
CA PHE A 494 -3.42 9.28 23.82
C PHE A 494 -4.76 9.88 24.30
N SER A 495 -4.78 10.57 25.45
CA SER A 495 -5.98 11.19 26.01
C SER A 495 -6.30 12.58 25.46
N SER A 496 -5.44 13.16 24.61
CA SER A 496 -5.56 14.55 24.13
C SER A 496 -6.23 14.62 22.75
N LEU A 497 -7.10 15.62 22.54
CA LEU A 497 -7.69 15.89 21.22
C LEU A 497 -6.62 16.30 20.18
N TRP A 498 -5.56 16.98 20.63
CA TRP A 498 -4.45 17.42 19.78
C TRP A 498 -3.72 16.24 19.13
N THR A 499 -3.66 15.12 19.84
CA THR A 499 -3.09 13.86 19.35
C THR A 499 -3.79 13.38 18.09
N LEU A 500 -5.13 13.44 18.02
CA LEU A 500 -5.85 13.02 16.82
C LEU A 500 -5.50 13.89 15.60
N GLN A 501 -5.34 15.20 15.80
CA GLN A 501 -4.96 16.10 14.71
C GLN A 501 -3.54 15.82 14.23
N GLU A 502 -2.60 15.67 15.16
CA GLU A 502 -1.18 15.46 14.86
C GLU A 502 -0.92 14.09 14.22
N THR A 503 -1.67 13.05 14.60
CA THR A 503 -1.59 11.71 13.99
C THR A 503 -2.17 11.66 12.57
N VAL A 504 -3.13 12.52 12.24
CA VAL A 504 -3.64 12.69 10.86
C VAL A 504 -2.62 13.43 10.01
N LEU A 505 -1.92 14.44 10.57
CA LEU A 505 -0.92 15.24 9.88
C LEU A 505 0.41 14.49 9.66
N CYS A 506 0.84 13.73 10.66
CA CYS A 506 2.10 12.99 10.66
C CYS A 506 1.81 11.51 10.93
N PRO A 507 1.35 10.75 9.93
CA PRO A 507 1.04 9.33 10.11
C PRO A 507 2.27 8.49 10.47
N ASN A 508 3.45 8.91 10.02
CA ASN A 508 4.73 8.27 10.32
C ASN A 508 5.31 8.70 11.69
N LEU A 509 4.51 9.32 12.55
CA LEU A 509 4.93 9.74 13.88
C LEU A 509 5.48 8.55 14.67
N GLN A 510 6.61 8.75 15.34
CA GLN A 510 7.27 7.72 16.15
C GLN A 510 6.98 7.95 17.64
N LEU A 511 6.79 6.88 18.41
CA LEU A 511 6.57 7.00 19.85
C LEU A 511 7.90 7.05 20.59
N CYS A 512 8.07 8.02 21.49
CA CYS A 512 9.27 8.18 22.30
C CYS A 512 8.95 8.23 23.79
N THR A 513 9.81 7.66 24.62
CA THR A 513 9.74 7.74 26.09
C THR A 513 10.00 9.16 26.60
N ARG A 514 9.92 9.37 27.92
CA ARG A 514 10.31 10.61 28.58
C ARG A 514 11.70 11.09 28.17
N THR A 515 12.66 10.18 28.01
CA THR A 515 14.06 10.47 27.67
C THR A 515 14.34 10.43 26.17
N MET A 516 13.29 10.46 25.35
CA MET A 516 13.37 10.41 23.88
C MET A 516 13.91 9.11 23.30
N GLU A 517 13.81 8.00 24.04
CA GLU A 517 14.07 6.67 23.49
C GLU A 517 12.92 6.26 22.58
N THR A 518 13.22 5.97 21.31
CA THR A 518 12.23 5.60 20.30
C THR A 518 11.79 4.15 20.45
N LEU A 519 10.49 3.89 20.29
CA LEU A 519 9.97 2.53 20.19
C LEU A 519 10.45 1.88 18.90
N CYS A 520 11.16 0.76 19.01
CA CYS A 520 11.71 0.02 17.88
C CYS A 520 11.24 -1.43 17.86
N ASP A 521 11.35 -2.08 16.69
CA ASP A 521 11.16 -3.52 16.54
C ASP A 521 12.40 -4.33 16.99
N GLY A 522 12.33 -5.66 16.86
CA GLY A 522 13.43 -6.57 17.21
C GLY A 522 14.73 -6.34 16.40
N ALA A 523 14.68 -5.59 15.30
CA ALA A 523 15.85 -5.20 14.50
C ALA A 523 16.30 -3.76 14.80
N ALA A 524 15.83 -3.15 15.89
CA ALA A 524 16.07 -1.76 16.28
C ALA A 524 15.58 -0.73 15.24
N THR A 525 14.62 -1.10 14.37
CA THR A 525 14.01 -0.14 13.44
C THR A 525 12.88 0.62 14.14
N PRO A 526 12.85 1.97 14.07
CA PRO A 526 11.77 2.76 14.63
C PRO A 526 10.39 2.35 14.09
N VAL A 527 9.45 2.17 15.00
CA VAL A 527 8.06 1.83 14.70
C VAL A 527 7.22 3.10 14.67
N SER A 528 6.60 3.38 13.52
CA SER A 528 5.68 4.50 13.39
C SER A 528 4.26 4.13 13.83
N LEU A 529 3.46 5.14 14.17
CA LEU A 529 2.07 4.94 14.53
C LEU A 529 1.24 4.38 13.38
N SER A 530 1.49 4.79 12.13
CA SER A 530 0.82 4.20 10.96
C SER A 530 1.06 2.69 10.85
N THR A 531 2.26 2.26 11.21
CA THR A 531 2.67 0.87 11.22
C THR A 531 1.95 0.09 12.34
N LEU A 532 1.70 0.69 13.50
CA LEU A 532 0.90 0.10 14.59
C LEU A 532 -0.62 0.05 14.31
N LEU A 533 -1.12 0.92 13.44
CA LEU A 533 -2.54 1.03 13.09
C LEU A 533 -2.94 0.19 11.86
N THR A 534 -1.97 -0.42 11.18
CA THR A 534 -2.19 -1.30 10.02
C THR A 534 -2.38 -2.73 10.51
#